data_AF-A0A7G6WSF8-F1
#
_entry.id   AF-A0A7G6WSF8-F1
#
_cell.length_a   1.000
_cell.length_b   1.000
_cell.length_c   1.000
_cell.angle_alpha   90.00
_cell.angle_beta   90.00
_cell.angle_gamma   90.00
#
_symmetry.space_group_name_H-M   'P 1'
#
loop_
_entity.id
_entity.type
_entity.pdbx_description
1 polymer ?
#
loop_
_entity_poly.entity_id
_entity_poly.type
_entity_poly.pdbx_seq_one_letter_code
_entity_poly.pdbx_strand_id
1 'polypeptide(L)'
;MTGDLYNTLRYAKNHESLVYTFDGLEPGTYTIHAGYFDPWPWANRAAQVSVNGAVVDQERLFTASNEAAEYRDITVGPDGKATVTITPTPSPDIQLSWLMVAGN
;
A
#
# COMPACT_ATOMS: atom_id res chain seq x y z
N MET A 1 19.01 2.25 -18.22
CA MET A 1 18.19 2.57 -17.04
C MET A 1 18.31 1.39 -16.09
N THR A 2 18.79 1.59 -14.87
CA THR A 2 18.76 0.57 -13.81
C THR A 2 17.37 0.64 -13.17
N GLY A 3 16.55 -0.38 -13.36
CA GLY A 3 15.26 -0.49 -12.67
C GLY A 3 15.49 -0.77 -11.19
N ASP A 4 14.68 -0.16 -10.33
CA ASP A 4 14.61 -0.44 -8.89
C ASP A 4 13.16 -0.81 -8.55
N LEU A 5 12.89 -1.05 -7.26
CA LEU A 5 11.56 -1.43 -6.79
C LEU A 5 10.50 -0.33 -7.00
N TYR A 6 10.89 0.93 -7.21
CA TYR A 6 9.97 2.08 -7.34
C TYR A 6 9.63 2.42 -8.80
N ASN A 7 10.49 2.03 -9.74
CA ASN A 7 10.30 2.32 -11.16
C ASN A 7 9.19 1.48 -11.83
N THR A 8 8.61 0.50 -11.14
CA THR A 8 7.42 -0.25 -11.60
C THR A 8 6.22 0.14 -10.77
N LEU A 9 5.12 0.55 -11.42
CA LEU A 9 3.92 1.04 -10.75
C LEU A 9 2.71 0.18 -11.11
N ARG A 10 1.90 -0.17 -10.11
CA ARG A 10 0.53 -0.64 -10.29
C ARG A 10 -0.39 0.55 -10.15
N TYR A 11 -1.04 0.92 -11.24
CA TYR A 11 -1.87 2.11 -11.36
C TYR A 11 -3.36 1.73 -11.32
N ALA A 12 -4.14 2.35 -10.43
CA ALA A 12 -5.59 2.21 -10.41
C ALA A 12 -6.22 3.36 -11.18
N LYS A 13 -7.08 3.03 -12.15
CA LYS A 13 -7.82 4.00 -12.96
C LYS A 13 -9.18 4.28 -12.35
N ASN A 14 -9.80 5.39 -12.75
CA ASN A 14 -11.18 5.75 -12.40
C ASN A 14 -11.41 5.84 -10.89
N HIS A 15 -10.38 6.25 -10.14
CA HIS A 15 -10.43 6.41 -8.68
C HIS A 15 -10.79 5.09 -7.96
N GLU A 16 -10.45 3.94 -8.55
CA GLU A 16 -10.64 2.64 -7.91
C GLU A 16 -9.61 2.42 -6.79
N SER A 17 -10.02 1.66 -5.78
CA SER A 17 -9.09 1.18 -4.76
C SER A 17 -8.17 0.10 -5.33
N LEU A 18 -6.92 0.09 -4.87
CA LEU A 18 -6.04 -1.07 -5.02
C LEU A 18 -6.27 -2.01 -3.83
N VAL A 19 -6.57 -3.28 -4.11
CA VAL A 19 -6.79 -4.32 -3.09
C VAL A 19 -5.81 -5.47 -3.30
N TYR A 20 -5.04 -5.80 -2.27
CA TYR A 20 -4.11 -6.93 -2.27
C TYR A 20 -4.40 -7.83 -1.08
N THR A 21 -4.56 -9.13 -1.33
CA THR A 21 -4.66 -10.14 -0.28
C THR A 21 -3.41 -11.01 -0.34
N PHE A 22 -2.66 -11.03 0.77
CA PHE A 22 -1.64 -12.02 1.04
C PHE A 22 -2.32 -13.21 1.72
N ASP A 23 -2.04 -14.42 1.27
CA ASP A 23 -2.53 -15.67 1.84
C ASP A 23 -1.37 -16.60 2.23
N GLY A 24 -1.70 -17.70 2.90
CA GLY A 24 -0.70 -18.69 3.33
C GLY A 24 0.24 -18.18 4.43
N LEU A 25 -0.15 -17.13 5.16
CA LEU A 25 0.59 -16.65 6.32
C LEU A 25 0.24 -17.49 7.56
N GLU A 26 1.23 -17.80 8.39
CA GLU A 26 0.97 -18.40 9.71
C GLU A 26 0.29 -17.37 10.62
N PRO A 27 -0.62 -17.78 11.53
CA PRO A 27 -1.24 -16.87 12.48
C PRO A 27 -0.20 -16.16 13.35
N GLY A 28 -0.31 -14.84 13.49
CA GLY A 28 0.70 -14.06 14.20
C GLY A 28 0.60 -12.57 13.94
N THR A 29 1.66 -11.84 14.34
CA THR A 29 1.75 -10.39 14.16
C THR A 29 2.79 -10.07 13.09
N TYR A 30 2.43 -9.18 12.18
CA TYR A 30 3.24 -8.81 11.02
C TYR A 30 3.38 -7.29 10.90
N THR A 31 4.38 -6.88 10.12
CA THR A 31 4.50 -5.53 9.59
C THR A 31 4.27 -5.56 8.08
N ILE A 32 3.42 -4.66 7.58
CA ILE A 32 3.22 -4.44 6.14
C ILE A 32 4.02 -3.21 5.73
N HIS A 33 4.90 -3.38 4.75
CA HIS A 33 5.64 -2.29 4.14
C HIS A 33 5.05 -1.97 2.77
N ALA A 34 4.92 -0.69 2.45
CA ALA A 34 4.37 -0.22 1.18
C ALA A 34 5.26 0.86 0.56
N GLY A 35 5.57 0.67 -0.72
CA GLY A 35 6.41 1.57 -1.50
C GLY A 35 5.62 2.54 -2.35
N TYR A 36 5.83 3.82 -2.11
CA TYR A 36 5.18 4.92 -2.80
C TYR A 36 6.21 5.74 -3.57
N PHE A 37 5.89 6.01 -4.84
CA PHE A 37 6.62 6.92 -5.70
C PHE A 37 5.65 7.49 -6.72
N ASP A 38 5.75 8.79 -6.98
CA ASP A 38 4.98 9.49 -8.00
C ASP A 38 5.86 10.19 -9.03
N PRO A 39 5.99 9.66 -10.25
CA PRO A 39 6.69 10.35 -11.32
C PRO A 39 5.95 11.60 -11.82
N TRP A 40 4.71 11.83 -11.36
CA TRP A 40 3.87 12.98 -11.72
C TRP A 40 3.40 13.75 -10.48
N PRO A 41 4.32 14.37 -9.71
CA PRO A 41 4.01 14.97 -8.41
C PRO A 41 2.97 16.08 -8.47
N TRP A 42 2.78 16.72 -9.63
CA TRP A 42 1.74 17.75 -9.83
C TRP A 42 0.31 17.19 -9.80
N ALA A 43 0.11 15.87 -9.75
CA ALA A 43 -1.19 15.26 -9.61
C ALA A 43 -1.78 15.40 -8.19
N ASN A 44 -0.95 15.62 -7.17
CA ASN A 44 -1.36 15.73 -5.76
C ASN A 44 -2.20 14.53 -5.29
N ARG A 45 -1.67 13.30 -5.47
CA ARG A 45 -2.37 12.08 -5.07
C ARG A 45 -2.31 11.89 -3.55
N ALA A 46 -3.40 11.40 -3.00
CA ALA A 46 -3.49 10.95 -1.62
C ALA A 46 -4.45 9.75 -1.49
N ALA A 47 -4.22 8.91 -0.49
CA ALA A 47 -5.04 7.74 -0.24
C ALA A 47 -5.20 7.44 1.25
N GLN A 48 -6.34 6.85 1.62
CA GLN A 48 -6.47 6.15 2.90
C GLN A 48 -5.97 4.71 2.72
N VAL A 49 -5.22 4.19 3.69
CA VAL A 49 -4.75 2.81 3.70
C VAL A 49 -5.40 2.06 4.87
N SER A 50 -5.98 0.91 4.57
CA SER A 50 -6.49 -0.01 5.58
C SER A 50 -5.90 -1.41 5.41
N VAL A 51 -5.77 -2.11 6.54
CA VAL A 51 -5.33 -3.49 6.61
C VAL A 51 -6.37 -4.28 7.38
N ASN A 52 -6.86 -5.38 6.80
CA ASN A 52 -7.94 -6.19 7.36
C ASN A 52 -9.18 -5.36 7.73
N GLY A 53 -9.46 -4.30 6.95
CA GLY A 53 -10.55 -3.36 7.17
C GLY A 53 -10.29 -2.26 8.21
N ALA A 54 -9.20 -2.33 8.98
CA ALA A 54 -8.81 -1.28 9.92
C ALA A 54 -7.94 -0.23 9.25
N VAL A 55 -8.28 1.06 9.40
CA VAL A 55 -7.47 2.16 8.83
C VAL A 55 -6.16 2.29 9.59
N VAL A 56 -5.04 2.20 8.86
CA VAL A 56 -3.67 2.33 9.38
C VAL A 56 -2.99 3.62 8.93
N ASP A 57 -3.53 4.28 7.90
CA ASP A 57 -3.06 5.56 7.38
C ASP A 57 -4.26 6.35 6.85
N GLN A 58 -4.50 7.54 7.39
CA GLN A 58 -5.65 8.35 7.00
C GLN A 58 -5.42 9.08 5.66
N GLU A 59 -4.17 9.46 5.38
CA GLU A 59 -3.81 10.29 4.24
C GLU A 59 -2.35 10.05 3.83
N ARG A 60 -2.13 8.94 3.12
CA ARG A 60 -0.85 8.65 2.47
C ARG A 60 -0.68 9.54 1.25
N LEU A 61 0.27 10.47 1.33
CA LEU A 61 0.68 11.30 0.20
C LEU A 61 1.57 10.51 -0.76
N PHE A 62 1.48 10.85 -2.04
CA PHE A 62 2.35 10.34 -3.09
C PHE A 62 3.23 11.48 -3.58
N THR A 63 4.55 11.34 -3.43
CA THR A 63 5.53 12.38 -3.75
C THR A 63 6.51 11.88 -4.81
N ALA A 64 7.31 12.80 -5.36
CA ALA A 64 8.41 12.44 -6.25
C ALA A 64 9.60 11.76 -5.53
N SER A 65 9.49 11.51 -4.23
CA SER A 65 10.48 10.78 -3.45
C SER A 65 10.07 9.33 -3.33
N ASN A 66 11.06 8.43 -3.36
CA ASN A 66 10.85 7.03 -3.01
C ASN A 66 10.60 6.93 -1.50
N GLU A 67 9.39 6.58 -1.12
CA GLU A 67 8.98 6.47 0.29
C GLU A 67 8.49 5.07 0.61
N ALA A 68 8.98 4.53 1.74
CA ALA A 68 8.48 3.29 2.32
C ALA A 68 7.65 3.63 3.57
N ALA A 69 6.38 3.26 3.58
CA ALA A 69 5.58 3.29 4.80
C ALA A 69 5.67 1.95 5.52
N GLU A 70 5.51 1.98 6.84
CA GLU A 70 5.44 0.80 7.70
C GLU A 70 4.12 0.80 8.47
N TYR A 71 3.35 -0.28 8.35
CA TYR A 71 2.12 -0.52 9.08
C TYR A 71 2.34 -1.72 10.00
N ARG A 72 2.57 -1.43 11.28
CA ARG A 72 2.98 -2.41 12.29
C ARG A 72 1.78 -3.04 12.99
N ASP A 73 2.05 -4.08 13.77
CA ASP A 73 1.10 -4.73 14.66
C ASP A 73 -0.14 -5.29 13.94
N ILE A 74 0.05 -5.77 12.71
CA ILE A 74 -1.01 -6.38 11.91
C ILE A 74 -1.24 -7.81 12.37
N THR A 75 -2.40 -8.05 12.96
CA THR A 75 -2.82 -9.40 13.35
C THR A 75 -3.32 -10.19 12.14
N VAL A 76 -2.70 -11.36 11.92
CA VAL A 76 -3.15 -12.39 10.97
C VAL A 76 -3.76 -13.54 11.76
N GLY A 77 -4.99 -13.90 11.40
CA GLY A 77 -5.76 -14.95 12.06
C GLY A 77 -5.53 -16.34 11.46
N PRO A 78 -6.30 -17.34 11.92
CA PRO A 78 -6.26 -18.72 11.42
C PRO A 78 -6.56 -18.89 9.92
N ASP A 79 -7.15 -17.89 9.28
CA ASP A 79 -7.39 -17.88 7.83
C ASP A 79 -6.12 -17.56 7.02
N GLY A 80 -5.04 -17.15 7.70
CA GLY A 80 -3.73 -16.91 7.13
C GLY A 80 -3.70 -15.76 6.14
N LYS A 81 -4.59 -14.77 6.31
CA LYS A 81 -4.76 -13.66 5.37
C LYS A 81 -4.43 -12.30 5.96
N ALA A 82 -3.81 -11.47 5.12
CA ALA A 82 -3.71 -10.03 5.32
C ALA A 82 -4.19 -9.31 4.05
N THR A 83 -5.20 -8.45 4.17
CA THR A 83 -5.72 -7.68 3.04
C THR A 83 -5.40 -6.21 3.20
N VAL A 84 -4.62 -5.65 2.27
CA VAL A 84 -4.31 -4.23 2.17
C VAL A 84 -5.26 -3.59 1.17
N THR A 85 -5.96 -2.54 1.59
CA THR A 85 -6.78 -1.70 0.70
C THR A 85 -6.23 -0.29 0.70
N ILE A 86 -5.92 0.22 -0.48
CA ILE A 86 -5.48 1.60 -0.70
C ILE A 86 -6.60 2.27 -1.47
N THR A 87 -7.30 3.19 -0.82
CA THR A 87 -8.47 3.88 -1.38
C THR A 87 -8.10 5.33 -1.67
N PRO A 88 -8.26 5.82 -2.91
CA PRO A 88 -8.05 7.23 -3.20
C PRO A 88 -8.86 8.11 -2.26
N THR A 89 -8.27 9.20 -1.78
CA THR A 89 -9.10 10.35 -1.35
C THR A 89 -9.75 10.95 -2.62
N PRO A 90 -10.79 11.81 -2.53
CA PRO A 90 -11.77 12.05 -3.60
C PRO A 90 -11.26 12.35 -5.03
N SER A 91 -9.98 12.68 -5.23
CA SER A 91 -9.29 12.70 -6.53
C SER A 91 -7.81 13.00 -6.26
N PRO A 92 -6.84 12.53 -7.06
CA PRO A 92 -6.87 11.74 -8.30
C PRO A 92 -6.66 10.22 -8.15
N ASP A 93 -6.61 9.50 -9.29
CA ASP A 93 -6.09 8.12 -9.42
C ASP A 93 -4.81 7.88 -8.61
N ILE A 94 -4.68 6.68 -8.05
CA ILE A 94 -3.55 6.29 -7.20
C ILE A 94 -2.67 5.24 -7.88
N GLN A 95 -1.49 5.03 -7.31
CA GLN A 95 -0.57 3.99 -7.75
C GLN A 95 0.10 3.32 -6.56
N LEU A 96 0.87 2.27 -6.78
CA LEU A 96 1.67 1.61 -5.76
C LEU A 96 2.88 0.98 -6.43
N SER A 97 4.05 1.12 -5.82
CA SER A 97 5.27 0.52 -6.40
C SER A 97 5.41 -0.94 -5.96
N TRP A 98 5.33 -1.18 -4.65
CA TRP A 98 5.53 -2.51 -4.07
C TRP A 98 4.81 -2.65 -2.73
N LEU A 99 4.57 -3.89 -2.33
CA LEU A 99 4.15 -4.28 -0.99
C LEU A 99 5.02 -5.44 -0.50
N MET A 100 5.29 -5.47 0.79
CA MET A 100 5.99 -6.55 1.47
C MET A 100 5.31 -6.83 2.81
N VAL A 101 5.21 -8.11 3.16
CA VAL A 101 4.78 -8.56 4.48
C VAL A 101 5.99 -9.16 5.18
N ALA A 102 6.30 -8.68 6.38
CA ALA A 102 7.38 -9.19 7.21
C ALA A 102 6.81 -9.71 8.53
N GLY A 103 7.15 -10.95 8.91
CA GLY A 103 6.85 -11.47 10.24
C GLY A 103 7.66 -10.71 11.29
N ASN A 104 7.04 -10.42 12.43
CA ASN A 104 7.73 -9.82 13.57
C ASN A 104 8.54 -10.84 14.36
#